data_AF-A0A3C1Y5M7-F1
#
_entry.id   AF-A0A3C1Y5M7-F1
#
_cell.length_a   1.000
_cell.length_b   1.000
_cell.length_c   1.000
_cell.angle_alpha   90.00
_cell.angle_beta   90.00
_cell.angle_gamma   90.00
#
_symmetry.space_group_name_H-M   'P 1'
#
loop_
_entity.id
_entity.type
_entity.pdbx_description
1 polymer ?
#
loop_
_entity_poly.entity_id
_entity_poly.type
_entity_poly.pdbx_seq_one_letter_code
_entity_poly.pdbx_strand_id
1 'polypeptide(L)'
;MLPPHRYYYLHNFQRALAWVSDRYADLLDEDDCRFLANFAALPQASQALMVRMLMRRGPWFRASRLVYEEIPAVEEAAAALEALGWLDTRAPMSLDELFALLTKPELCRVFASQAAARPGTRKADMLETLRADMPDARPFCGWAPDSLEAVWRVMVADRCERLRLMFFGNLHQDWSEFVLADLGVFQYETVPFDAASRAFQTRADVDCYLALHACRQALDEGGAVDDLLRAAQECVSGNAWLEKRRAKVLLRIGQACERAQDWEAAQRVYAACGYPGARHRRIRVYERMQRFEDAMALAMTAANAPESEEESQRVARMMPRLRRGLGQG
;
A
#
# COMPACT_ATOMS: atom_id res chain seq x y z
N MET A 1 2.66 34.15 -13.93
CA MET A 1 4.07 33.90 -13.59
C MET A 1 4.08 33.03 -12.34
N LEU A 2 4.59 31.80 -12.43
CA LEU A 2 4.76 30.92 -11.27
C LEU A 2 5.74 31.57 -10.28
N PRO A 3 5.47 31.59 -8.98
CA PRO A 3 6.43 32.11 -8.02
C PRO A 3 7.76 31.31 -8.06
N PRO A 4 8.89 31.97 -7.79
CA PRO A 4 10.25 31.52 -8.10
C PRO A 4 10.83 30.65 -6.97
N HIS A 5 10.25 29.49 -6.67
CA HIS A 5 10.87 28.57 -5.71
C HIS A 5 11.09 27.18 -6.31
N ARG A 6 12.34 26.91 -6.70
CA ARG A 6 12.82 25.59 -7.13
C ARG A 6 12.59 24.48 -6.08
N TYR A 7 12.29 24.87 -4.83
CA TYR A 7 12.06 24.00 -3.67
C TYR A 7 10.60 23.96 -3.20
N TYR A 8 9.61 24.34 -4.01
CA TYR A 8 8.19 24.35 -3.58
C TYR A 8 7.74 23.00 -2.98
N TYR A 9 8.19 21.88 -3.55
CA TYR A 9 7.86 20.53 -3.09
C TYR A 9 8.43 20.25 -1.69
N LEU A 10 9.64 20.76 -1.42
CA LEU A 10 10.28 20.63 -0.11
C LEU A 10 9.51 21.46 0.92
N HIS A 11 9.16 22.71 0.60
CA HIS A 11 8.38 23.56 1.51
C HIS A 11 7.01 22.94 1.82
N ASN A 12 6.34 22.37 0.82
CA ASN A 12 5.07 21.67 1.01
C ASN A 12 5.21 20.46 1.93
N PHE A 13 6.26 19.67 1.75
CA PHE A 13 6.56 18.54 2.63
C PHE A 13 6.87 19.01 4.07
N GLN A 14 7.72 20.01 4.24
CA GLN A 14 8.04 20.60 5.56
C GLN A 14 6.77 21.14 6.26
N ARG A 15 5.89 21.82 5.53
CA ARG A 15 4.61 22.30 6.06
C ARG A 15 3.72 21.15 6.53
N ALA A 16 3.65 20.06 5.76
CA ALA A 16 2.90 18.88 6.16
C ALA A 16 3.48 18.23 7.42
N LEU A 17 4.81 18.09 7.50
CA LEU A 17 5.48 17.54 8.68
C LEU A 17 5.25 18.39 9.93
N ALA A 18 5.33 19.72 9.81
CA ALA A 18 5.03 20.63 10.90
C ALA A 18 3.58 20.50 11.38
N TRP A 19 2.63 20.38 10.44
CA TRP A 19 1.23 20.17 10.77
C TRP A 19 0.98 18.85 11.50
N VAL A 20 1.60 17.75 11.04
CA VAL A 20 1.51 16.46 11.72
C VAL A 20 2.13 16.53 13.11
N SER A 21 3.30 17.15 13.25
CA SER A 21 3.97 17.32 14.54
C SER A 21 3.13 18.10 15.55
N ASP A 22 2.36 19.10 15.10
CA ASP A 22 1.51 19.92 15.97
C ASP A 22 0.21 19.20 16.35
N ARG A 23 -0.48 18.60 15.37
CA ARG A 23 -1.82 18.02 15.56
C ARG A 23 -1.84 16.59 16.09
N TYR A 24 -0.75 15.86 15.91
CA TYR A 24 -0.64 14.44 16.25
C TYR A 24 0.52 14.15 17.18
N ALA A 25 1.04 15.15 17.91
CA ALA A 25 2.17 14.99 18.83
C ALA A 25 2.02 13.78 19.78
N ASP A 26 0.80 13.54 20.25
CA ASP A 26 0.42 12.43 21.14
C ASP A 26 0.36 11.04 20.46
N LEU A 27 0.34 11.00 19.12
CA LEU A 27 0.31 9.77 18.32
C LEU A 27 1.69 9.39 17.76
N LEU A 28 2.68 10.27 17.85
CA LEU A 28 4.05 10.05 17.38
C LEU A 28 4.87 9.29 18.43
N ASP A 29 5.61 8.28 18.00
CA ASP A 29 6.57 7.60 18.87
C ASP A 29 7.95 8.28 18.87
N GLU A 30 8.87 7.76 19.68
CA GLU A 30 10.23 8.31 19.78
C GLU A 30 10.96 8.32 18.43
N ASP A 31 10.75 7.29 17.62
CA ASP A 31 11.40 7.18 16.32
C ASP A 31 10.81 8.20 15.32
N ASP A 32 9.50 8.45 15.38
CA ASP A 32 8.82 9.47 14.57
C ASP A 32 9.35 10.87 14.94
N CYS A 33 9.42 11.17 16.24
CA CYS A 33 10.00 12.42 16.75
C CYS A 33 11.47 12.59 16.33
N ARG A 34 12.27 11.52 16.42
CA ARG A 34 13.67 11.53 15.98
C ARG A 34 13.80 11.73 14.47
N PHE A 35 12.93 11.13 13.67
CA PHE A 35 12.88 11.36 12.23
C PHE A 35 12.59 12.84 11.90
N LEU A 36 11.58 13.44 12.54
CA LEU A 36 11.23 14.84 12.33
C LEU A 36 12.38 15.80 12.69
N ALA A 37 13.02 15.56 13.84
CA ALA A 37 14.16 16.36 14.29
C ALA A 37 15.37 16.21 13.34
N ASN A 38 15.73 14.98 12.96
CA ASN A 38 16.83 14.72 12.04
C ASN A 38 16.56 15.32 10.66
N PHE A 39 15.32 15.24 10.17
CA PHE A 39 14.97 15.80 8.86
C PHE A 39 15.13 17.32 8.85
N ALA A 40 14.67 18.00 9.91
CA ALA A 40 14.83 19.44 10.06
C ALA A 40 16.30 19.88 10.14
N ALA A 41 17.17 19.03 10.70
CA ALA A 41 18.61 19.30 10.84
C ALA A 41 19.45 19.01 9.58
N LEU A 42 18.91 18.31 8.59
CA LEU A 42 19.62 17.98 7.36
C LEU A 42 19.95 19.23 6.52
N PRO A 43 21.04 19.21 5.73
CA PRO A 43 21.26 20.21 4.69
C PRO A 43 20.07 20.28 3.72
N GLN A 44 19.74 21.48 3.24
CA GLN A 44 18.59 21.69 2.34
C GLN A 44 18.64 20.79 1.08
N ALA A 45 19.82 20.58 0.51
CA ALA A 45 20.01 19.70 -0.64
C ALA A 45 19.67 18.23 -0.34
N SER A 46 20.04 17.74 0.86
CA SER A 46 19.70 16.39 1.33
C SER A 46 18.21 16.25 1.61
N GLN A 47 17.58 17.25 2.24
CA GLN A 47 16.14 17.27 2.43
C GLN A 47 15.40 17.23 1.08
N ALA A 48 15.83 18.07 0.14
CA ALA A 48 15.26 18.13 -1.20
C ALA A 48 15.40 16.79 -1.95
N LEU A 49 16.58 16.17 -1.89
CA LEU A 49 16.85 14.88 -2.53
C LEU A 49 15.92 13.79 -1.97
N MET A 50 15.77 13.73 -0.64
CA MET A 50 14.86 12.77 0.00
C MET A 50 13.42 12.96 -0.48
N VAL A 51 12.91 14.18 -0.49
CA VAL A 51 11.53 14.46 -0.95
C VAL A 51 11.37 14.12 -2.45
N ARG A 52 12.36 14.43 -3.29
CA ARG A 52 12.35 14.04 -4.72
C ARG A 52 12.26 12.52 -4.89
N MET A 53 12.98 11.74 -4.09
CA MET A 53 12.93 10.28 -4.14
C MET A 53 11.58 9.76 -3.66
N LEU A 54 11.04 10.29 -2.55
CA LEU A 54 9.73 9.90 -2.00
C LEU A 54 8.56 10.21 -2.94
N MET A 55 8.66 11.23 -3.78
CA MET A 55 7.65 11.58 -4.78
C MET A 55 7.76 10.75 -6.07
N ARG A 56 8.80 9.94 -6.23
CA ARG A 56 8.99 9.07 -7.40
C ARG A 56 8.57 7.64 -7.09
N ARG A 57 8.27 6.89 -8.14
CA ARG A 57 7.88 5.48 -8.02
C ARG A 57 9.10 4.60 -7.70
N GLY A 58 8.91 3.70 -6.74
CA GLY A 58 9.82 2.60 -6.44
C GLY A 58 10.78 2.93 -5.30
N PRO A 59 11.35 1.91 -4.63
CA PRO A 59 12.26 2.16 -3.51
C PRO A 59 13.71 2.37 -3.98
N TRP A 60 14.06 1.95 -5.20
CA TRP A 60 15.43 1.94 -5.73
C TRP A 60 15.68 3.07 -6.71
N PHE A 61 16.77 3.81 -6.51
CA PHE A 61 17.16 4.94 -7.34
C PHE A 61 18.64 4.91 -7.71
N ARG A 62 18.89 5.17 -8.99
CA ARG A 62 20.22 5.33 -9.57
C ARG A 62 20.67 6.77 -9.47
N ALA A 63 21.87 7.02 -8.96
CA ALA A 63 22.45 8.37 -8.86
C ALA A 63 22.44 9.10 -10.21
N SER A 64 22.81 8.41 -11.30
CA SER A 64 22.82 8.97 -12.66
C SER A 64 21.45 9.42 -13.18
N ARG A 65 20.36 8.99 -12.52
CA ARG A 65 18.96 9.30 -12.90
C ARG A 65 18.31 10.32 -11.97
N LEU A 66 19.05 10.88 -11.02
CA LEU A 66 18.60 11.87 -10.06
C LEU A 66 19.17 13.26 -10.42
N VAL A 67 18.91 13.74 -11.63
CA VAL A 67 19.47 15.02 -12.12
C VAL A 67 18.51 16.17 -11.82
N TYR A 68 18.89 17.06 -10.90
CA TYR A 68 18.10 18.23 -10.50
C TYR A 68 18.99 19.47 -10.47
N GLU A 69 18.56 20.57 -11.09
CA GLU A 69 19.34 21.82 -11.12
C GLU A 69 19.56 22.38 -9.71
N GLU A 70 18.57 22.23 -8.84
CA GLU A 70 18.65 22.68 -7.45
C GLU A 70 19.47 21.75 -6.54
N ILE A 71 19.86 20.55 -7.01
CA ILE A 71 20.66 19.57 -6.25
C ILE A 71 21.87 19.15 -7.11
N PRO A 72 22.88 20.03 -7.29
CA PRO A 72 23.96 19.78 -8.24
C PRO A 72 24.88 18.62 -7.85
N ALA A 73 25.11 18.40 -6.56
CA ALA A 73 25.96 17.33 -6.03
C ALA A 73 25.11 16.27 -5.31
N VAL A 74 24.49 15.39 -6.09
CA VAL A 74 23.52 14.40 -5.59
C VAL A 74 24.16 13.40 -4.64
N GLU A 75 25.37 12.92 -4.94
CA GLU A 75 26.08 11.97 -4.08
C GLU A 75 26.48 12.61 -2.74
N GLU A 76 26.90 13.88 -2.73
CA GLU A 76 27.16 14.63 -1.49
C GLU A 76 25.88 14.84 -0.69
N ALA A 77 24.76 15.18 -1.36
CA ALA A 77 23.47 15.31 -0.72
C ALA A 77 22.96 13.98 -0.13
N ALA A 78 23.25 12.85 -0.81
CA ALA A 78 22.91 11.51 -0.36
C ALA A 78 23.73 11.07 0.85
N ALA A 79 25.00 11.48 0.97
CA ALA A 79 25.89 11.07 2.06
C ALA A 79 25.30 11.35 3.46
N ALA A 80 24.63 12.49 3.65
CA ALA A 80 23.95 12.80 4.91
C ALA A 80 22.74 11.89 5.19
N LEU A 81 22.04 11.45 4.14
CA LEU A 81 20.92 10.51 4.24
C LEU A 81 21.41 9.08 4.53
N GLU A 82 22.53 8.67 3.92
CA GLU A 82 23.19 7.39 4.20
C GLU A 82 23.71 7.32 5.64
N ALA A 83 24.30 8.40 6.15
CA ALA A 83 24.75 8.49 7.54
C ALA A 83 23.61 8.29 8.57
N LEU A 84 22.37 8.66 8.20
CA LEU A 84 21.16 8.44 9.00
C LEU A 84 20.52 7.06 8.74
N GLY A 85 21.03 6.28 7.79
CA GLY A 85 20.45 5.00 7.36
C GLY A 85 19.15 5.17 6.56
N TRP A 86 18.87 6.34 6.02
CA TRP A 86 17.66 6.63 5.24
C TRP A 86 17.80 6.24 3.77
N LEU A 87 19.05 6.19 3.29
CA LEU A 87 19.44 5.58 2.04
C LEU A 87 20.39 4.41 2.34
N ASP A 88 20.23 3.30 1.63
CA ASP A 88 21.10 2.13 1.78
C ASP A 88 21.53 1.59 0.40
N THR A 89 22.83 1.46 0.20
CA THR A 89 23.46 0.86 -0.99
C THR A 89 23.65 -0.66 -0.85
N ARG A 90 23.48 -1.19 0.37
CA ARG A 90 23.72 -2.59 0.73
C ARG A 90 22.43 -3.36 1.03
N ALA A 91 21.27 -2.74 0.93
CA ALA A 91 20.02 -3.45 1.10
C ALA A 91 19.90 -4.60 0.07
N PRO A 92 19.33 -5.75 0.44
CA PRO A 92 19.15 -6.85 -0.50
C PRO A 92 18.16 -6.44 -1.59
N MET A 93 18.58 -6.59 -2.85
CA MET A 93 17.80 -6.34 -4.05
C MET A 93 17.44 -7.68 -4.70
N SER A 94 16.16 -7.90 -4.96
CA SER A 94 15.71 -9.10 -5.68
C SER A 94 16.06 -9.02 -7.17
N LEU A 95 16.03 -10.15 -7.85
CA LEU A 95 16.25 -10.20 -9.28
C LEU A 95 15.19 -9.40 -10.07
N ASP A 96 13.92 -9.49 -9.66
CA ASP A 96 12.82 -8.72 -10.24
C ASP A 96 13.01 -7.20 -10.08
N GLU A 97 13.51 -6.75 -8.92
CA GLU A 97 13.85 -5.34 -8.67
C GLU A 97 15.01 -4.87 -9.55
N LEU A 98 16.07 -5.68 -9.66
CA LEU A 98 17.20 -5.39 -10.56
C LEU A 98 16.74 -5.27 -12.01
N PHE A 99 15.87 -6.18 -12.45
CA PHE A 99 15.28 -6.14 -13.78
C PHE A 99 14.38 -4.92 -13.96
N ALA A 100 13.65 -4.46 -12.95
CA ALA A 100 12.89 -3.21 -13.04
C ALA A 100 13.83 -1.99 -13.18
N LEU A 101 14.99 -2.02 -12.51
CA LEU A 101 15.94 -0.90 -12.44
C LEU A 101 16.81 -0.74 -13.70
N LEU A 102 17.27 -1.86 -14.29
CA LEU A 102 18.22 -1.84 -15.39
C LEU A 102 17.56 -1.99 -16.77
N THR A 103 18.19 -1.39 -17.77
CA THR A 103 17.85 -1.59 -19.16
C THR A 103 18.29 -2.97 -19.64
N LYS A 104 17.68 -3.50 -20.71
CA LYS A 104 18.07 -4.80 -21.27
C LYS A 104 19.58 -4.87 -21.64
N PRO A 105 20.20 -3.87 -22.28
CA PRO A 105 21.64 -3.90 -22.57
C PRO A 105 22.52 -3.93 -21.31
N GLU A 106 22.11 -3.24 -20.24
CA GLU A 106 22.80 -3.32 -18.94
C GLU A 106 22.69 -4.72 -18.35
N LEU A 107 21.51 -5.32 -18.37
CA LEU A 107 21.29 -6.70 -17.90
C LEU A 107 22.12 -7.72 -18.69
N CYS A 108 22.22 -7.57 -20.02
CA CYS A 108 23.08 -8.44 -20.83
C CYS A 108 24.56 -8.33 -20.44
N ARG A 109 25.04 -7.16 -19.99
CA ARG A 109 26.42 -6.99 -19.49
C ARG A 109 26.58 -7.64 -18.12
N VAL A 110 25.65 -7.37 -17.20
CA VAL A 110 25.65 -7.93 -15.84
C VAL A 110 25.64 -9.45 -15.88
N PHE A 111 24.83 -10.05 -16.75
CA PHE A 111 24.67 -11.50 -16.86
C PHE A 111 25.43 -12.09 -18.06
N ALA A 112 26.50 -11.45 -18.54
CA ALA A 112 27.19 -11.88 -19.77
C ALA A 112 27.73 -13.32 -19.73
N SER A 113 28.04 -13.84 -18.53
CA SER A 113 28.46 -15.23 -18.31
C SER A 113 27.31 -16.25 -18.35
N GLN A 114 26.06 -15.79 -18.31
CA GLN A 114 24.88 -16.65 -18.25
C GLN A 114 24.34 -16.93 -19.65
N ALA A 115 24.04 -18.21 -19.93
CA ALA A 115 23.53 -18.64 -21.22
C ALA A 115 22.19 -17.96 -21.59
N ALA A 116 21.41 -17.53 -20.61
CA ALA A 116 20.14 -16.83 -20.79
C ALA A 116 20.29 -15.40 -21.35
N ALA A 117 21.44 -14.75 -21.14
CA ALA A 117 21.67 -13.34 -21.46
C ALA A 117 22.11 -13.10 -22.92
N ARG A 118 21.56 -13.86 -23.87
CA ARG A 118 21.94 -13.79 -25.28
C ARG A 118 21.30 -12.60 -26.00
N PRO A 119 21.97 -12.04 -27.04
CA PRO A 119 21.35 -11.11 -27.97
C PRO A 119 20.07 -11.73 -28.57
N GLY A 120 18.95 -11.04 -28.45
CA GLY A 120 17.64 -11.48 -28.97
C GLY A 120 16.65 -11.99 -27.92
N THR A 121 17.08 -12.54 -26.79
CA THR A 121 16.18 -13.01 -25.72
C THR A 121 15.31 -11.87 -25.19
N ARG A 122 14.00 -12.05 -24.99
CA ARG A 122 13.17 -10.98 -24.40
C ARG A 122 13.54 -10.79 -22.93
N LYS A 123 13.36 -9.57 -22.41
CA LYS A 123 13.69 -9.25 -21.01
C LYS A 123 12.91 -10.13 -20.02
N ALA A 124 11.64 -10.42 -20.31
CA ALA A 124 10.82 -11.31 -19.49
C ALA A 124 11.33 -12.77 -19.52
N ASP A 125 11.63 -13.31 -20.71
CA ASP A 125 12.15 -14.68 -20.85
C ASP A 125 13.50 -14.84 -20.12
N MET A 126 14.37 -13.82 -20.20
CA MET A 126 15.65 -13.80 -19.49
C MET A 126 15.45 -13.81 -17.96
N LEU A 127 14.50 -13.03 -17.45
CA LEU A 127 14.16 -13.01 -16.02
C LEU A 127 13.67 -14.38 -15.56
N GLU A 128 12.77 -15.01 -16.32
CA GLU A 128 12.19 -16.30 -15.96
C GLU A 128 13.26 -17.40 -15.90
N THR A 129 14.17 -17.45 -16.88
CA THR A 129 15.29 -18.41 -16.86
C THR A 129 16.21 -18.18 -15.65
N LEU A 130 16.58 -16.93 -15.38
CA LEU A 130 17.52 -16.63 -14.29
C LEU A 130 16.92 -16.81 -12.89
N ARG A 131 15.59 -16.73 -12.75
CA ARG A 131 14.92 -16.88 -11.44
C ARG A 131 15.16 -18.26 -10.82
N ALA A 132 15.31 -19.31 -11.65
CA ALA A 132 15.59 -20.66 -11.18
C ALA A 132 17.01 -20.82 -10.61
N ASP A 133 17.98 -20.13 -11.21
CA ASP A 133 19.40 -20.28 -10.88
C ASP A 133 19.87 -19.29 -9.80
N MET A 134 19.17 -18.16 -9.64
CA MET A 134 19.58 -17.05 -8.77
C MET A 134 18.42 -16.49 -7.93
N PRO A 135 17.84 -17.28 -7.01
CA PRO A 135 16.72 -16.83 -6.19
C PRO A 135 17.12 -15.82 -5.11
N ASP A 136 18.39 -15.86 -4.66
CA ASP A 136 18.84 -15.09 -3.51
C ASP A 136 19.04 -13.60 -3.84
N ALA A 137 18.30 -12.76 -3.13
CA ALA A 137 18.48 -11.31 -3.13
C ALA A 137 19.87 -10.94 -2.58
N ARG A 138 20.49 -9.93 -3.19
CA ARG A 138 21.82 -9.43 -2.81
C ARG A 138 21.93 -7.94 -3.09
N PRO A 139 22.90 -7.22 -2.48
CA PRO A 139 23.14 -5.82 -2.79
C PRO A 139 23.39 -5.58 -4.28
N PHE A 140 23.15 -4.35 -4.75
CA PHE A 140 23.41 -4.00 -6.16
C PHE A 140 24.85 -4.29 -6.60
N CYS A 141 25.83 -4.01 -5.76
CA CYS A 141 27.25 -4.32 -6.04
C CYS A 141 27.52 -5.84 -6.16
N GLY A 142 26.68 -6.69 -5.56
CA GLY A 142 26.75 -8.14 -5.71
C GLY A 142 26.13 -8.64 -7.02
N TRP A 143 25.26 -7.84 -7.65
CA TRP A 143 24.74 -8.10 -8.98
C TRP A 143 25.68 -7.55 -10.06
N ALA A 144 26.14 -6.31 -9.92
CA ALA A 144 26.97 -5.61 -10.90
C ALA A 144 28.28 -5.12 -10.26
N PRO A 145 29.26 -6.01 -10.00
CA PRO A 145 30.48 -5.67 -9.28
C PRO A 145 31.37 -4.67 -10.01
N ASP A 146 31.32 -4.64 -11.34
CA ASP A 146 32.09 -3.70 -12.16
C ASP A 146 31.44 -2.30 -12.28
N SER A 147 30.25 -2.11 -11.68
CA SER A 147 29.55 -0.83 -11.72
C SER A 147 30.06 0.11 -10.62
N LEU A 148 30.50 1.31 -11.01
CA LEU A 148 30.85 2.39 -10.07
C LEU A 148 29.65 3.27 -9.70
N GLU A 149 28.47 3.00 -10.25
CA GLU A 149 27.27 3.79 -10.01
C GLU A 149 26.67 3.53 -8.63
N ALA A 150 26.42 4.61 -7.87
CA ALA A 150 25.66 4.52 -6.63
C ALA A 150 24.17 4.23 -6.91
N VAL A 151 23.65 3.23 -6.19
CA VAL A 151 22.26 2.79 -6.25
C VAL A 151 21.73 2.72 -4.83
N TRP A 152 20.75 3.55 -4.51
CA TRP A 152 20.20 3.67 -3.16
C TRP A 152 18.80 3.07 -3.07
N ARG A 153 18.56 2.33 -1.99
CA ARG A 153 17.22 2.03 -1.50
C ARG A 153 16.78 3.11 -0.51
N VAL A 154 15.57 3.63 -0.67
CA VAL A 154 14.94 4.49 0.35
C VAL A 154 14.41 3.61 1.48
N MET A 155 14.89 3.85 2.70
CA MET A 155 14.58 3.06 3.89
C MET A 155 13.48 3.66 4.78
N VAL A 156 13.09 4.91 4.50
CA VAL A 156 12.11 5.67 5.30
C VAL A 156 10.74 5.82 4.62
N ALA A 157 10.49 5.07 3.54
CA ALA A 157 9.26 5.18 2.75
C ALA A 157 8.01 4.92 3.59
N ASP A 158 7.98 3.83 4.37
CA ASP A 158 6.82 3.45 5.20
C ASP A 158 6.52 4.50 6.28
N ARG A 159 7.57 5.10 6.87
CA ARG A 159 7.41 6.19 7.84
C ARG A 159 6.84 7.44 7.16
N CYS A 160 7.34 7.80 5.98
CA CYS A 160 6.80 8.91 5.22
C CYS A 160 5.36 8.66 4.78
N GLU A 161 5.00 7.41 4.47
CA GLU A 161 3.63 7.01 4.14
C GLU A 161 2.70 7.10 5.37
N ARG A 162 3.17 6.73 6.56
CA ARG A 162 2.44 6.96 7.81
C ARG A 162 2.18 8.46 8.02
N LEU A 163 3.19 9.30 7.86
CA LEU A 163 3.03 10.76 8.03
C LEU A 163 2.08 11.35 6.97
N ARG A 164 2.15 10.85 5.74
CA ARG A 164 1.21 11.19 4.65
C ARG A 164 -0.22 10.81 5.01
N LEU A 165 -0.43 9.61 5.54
CA LEU A 165 -1.73 9.15 6.02
C LEU A 165 -2.26 10.05 7.14
N MET A 166 -1.44 10.41 8.11
CA MET A 166 -1.85 11.27 9.22
C MET A 166 -2.22 12.68 8.74
N PHE A 167 -1.51 13.20 7.74
CA PHE A 167 -1.79 14.49 7.12
C PHE A 167 -3.12 14.49 6.34
N PHE A 168 -3.29 13.57 5.39
CA PHE A 168 -4.47 13.56 4.51
C PHE A 168 -5.68 12.80 5.08
N GLY A 169 -5.50 12.01 6.14
CA GLY A 169 -6.51 11.04 6.61
C GLY A 169 -6.71 9.86 5.66
N ASN A 170 -5.91 9.76 4.59
CA ASN A 170 -6.03 8.72 3.58
C ASN A 170 -4.72 8.55 2.77
N LEU A 171 -4.64 7.47 1.99
CA LEU A 171 -3.49 7.19 1.10
C LEU A 171 -3.77 7.38 -0.39
N HIS A 172 -4.95 7.86 -0.80
CA HIS A 172 -5.22 8.13 -2.23
C HIS A 172 -4.72 9.51 -2.65
N GLN A 173 -4.66 10.47 -1.72
CA GLN A 173 -4.03 11.76 -1.90
C GLN A 173 -2.52 11.67 -1.66
N ASP A 174 -1.74 12.43 -2.42
CA ASP A 174 -0.29 12.48 -2.29
C ASP A 174 0.23 13.92 -2.15
N TRP A 175 1.55 14.06 -2.01
CA TRP A 175 2.19 15.37 -1.81
C TRP A 175 2.02 16.33 -2.99
N SER A 176 1.58 15.86 -4.16
CA SER A 176 1.30 16.71 -5.32
C SER A 176 0.01 17.53 -5.18
N GLU A 177 -0.90 17.16 -4.26
CA GLU A 177 -2.13 17.90 -3.97
C GLU A 177 -1.85 19.37 -3.61
N PHE A 178 -0.78 19.62 -2.86
CA PHE A 178 -0.36 20.99 -2.55
C PHE A 178 -0.01 21.79 -3.79
N VAL A 179 0.64 21.17 -4.77
CA VAL A 179 1.00 21.81 -6.03
C VAL A 179 -0.25 22.12 -6.82
N LEU A 180 -1.20 21.20 -6.89
CA LEU A 180 -2.46 21.40 -7.60
C LEU A 180 -3.32 22.50 -6.95
N ALA A 181 -3.31 22.58 -5.62
CA ALA A 181 -3.95 23.66 -4.87
C ALA A 181 -3.26 25.02 -5.10
N ASP A 182 -1.93 25.07 -4.97
CA ASP A 182 -1.14 26.30 -5.15
C ASP A 182 -1.21 26.83 -6.60
N LEU A 183 -1.39 25.94 -7.58
CA LEU A 183 -1.63 26.28 -9.00
C LEU A 183 -3.07 26.73 -9.28
N GLY A 184 -3.97 26.67 -8.29
CA GLY A 184 -5.38 27.00 -8.43
C GLY A 184 -6.20 25.98 -9.23
N VAL A 185 -5.63 24.79 -9.51
CA VAL A 185 -6.32 23.68 -10.18
C VAL A 185 -7.36 23.06 -9.24
N PHE A 186 -7.03 22.95 -7.96
CA PHE A 186 -7.97 22.60 -6.91
C PHE A 186 -8.22 23.80 -5.99
N GLN A 187 -9.49 24.10 -5.78
CA GLN A 187 -9.93 25.11 -4.81
C GLN A 187 -10.67 24.39 -3.69
N TYR A 188 -10.09 24.40 -2.51
CA TYR A 188 -10.69 23.82 -1.31
C TYR A 188 -11.33 24.93 -0.48
N GLU A 189 -12.51 24.64 0.07
CA GLU A 189 -13.18 25.52 1.03
C GLU A 189 -12.32 25.67 2.30
N THR A 190 -12.16 26.90 2.79
CA THR A 190 -11.42 27.14 4.03
C THR A 190 -12.33 26.92 5.21
N VAL A 191 -12.29 25.72 5.79
CA VAL A 191 -13.05 25.38 6.99
C VAL A 191 -12.19 25.58 8.24
N PRO A 192 -12.64 26.34 9.25
CA PRO A 192 -11.93 26.42 10.52
C PRO A 192 -12.06 25.09 11.27
N PHE A 193 -10.93 24.42 11.47
CA PHE A 193 -10.84 23.16 12.21
C PHE A 193 -10.30 23.41 13.63
N ASP A 194 -10.94 22.82 14.64
CA ASP A 194 -10.38 22.77 15.99
C ASP A 194 -9.25 21.73 16.09
N ALA A 195 -8.55 21.68 17.22
CA ALA A 195 -7.47 20.71 17.42
C ALA A 195 -7.96 19.25 17.50
N ALA A 196 -9.26 19.03 17.76
CA ALA A 196 -9.88 17.72 17.79
C ALA A 196 -10.25 17.19 16.39
N SER A 197 -10.28 18.08 15.39
CA SER A 197 -10.62 17.80 13.99
C SER A 197 -9.48 17.09 13.26
N ARG A 198 -9.23 15.84 13.65
CA ARG A 198 -8.24 14.95 13.07
C ARG A 198 -8.84 13.59 12.74
N ALA A 199 -8.31 12.94 11.71
CA ALA A 199 -8.85 11.69 11.18
C ALA A 199 -8.64 10.50 12.12
N PHE A 200 -7.51 10.47 12.83
CA PHE A 200 -7.12 9.39 13.74
C PHE A 200 -7.06 9.91 15.17
N GLN A 201 -7.63 9.15 16.10
CA GLN A 201 -7.65 9.54 17.52
C GLN A 201 -6.61 8.78 18.34
N THR A 202 -6.17 7.61 17.86
CA THR A 202 -5.14 6.80 18.50
C THR A 202 -4.09 6.31 17.48
N ARG A 203 -2.87 6.01 17.95
CA ARG A 203 -1.83 5.44 17.08
C ARG A 203 -2.28 4.09 16.49
N ALA A 204 -2.99 3.30 17.30
CA ALA A 204 -3.58 2.03 16.88
C ALA A 204 -4.54 2.18 15.69
N ASP A 205 -5.27 3.30 15.58
CA ASP A 205 -6.13 3.57 14.41
C ASP A 205 -5.31 3.78 13.13
N VAL A 206 -4.16 4.45 13.23
CA VAL A 206 -3.21 4.62 12.12
C VAL A 206 -2.65 3.26 11.70
N ASP A 207 -2.23 2.45 12.67
CA ASP A 207 -1.70 1.11 12.44
C ASP A 207 -2.75 0.19 11.76
N CYS A 208 -4.00 0.22 12.25
CA CYS A 208 -5.11 -0.50 11.65
C CYS A 208 -5.33 -0.08 10.19
N TYR A 209 -5.30 1.22 9.89
CA TYR A 209 -5.46 1.69 8.52
C TYR A 209 -4.36 1.13 7.60
N LEU A 210 -3.10 1.22 8.04
CA LEU A 210 -1.94 0.77 7.27
C LEU A 210 -1.98 -0.75 7.05
N ALA A 211 -2.30 -1.52 8.08
CA ALA A 211 -2.46 -2.97 7.96
C ALA A 211 -3.59 -3.35 6.99
N LEU A 212 -4.73 -2.68 7.05
CA LEU A 212 -5.83 -2.88 6.08
C LEU A 212 -5.45 -2.46 4.66
N HIS A 213 -4.58 -1.45 4.51
CA HIS A 213 -4.04 -1.06 3.21
C HIS A 213 -3.12 -2.15 2.64
N ALA A 214 -2.17 -2.63 3.44
CA ALA A 214 -1.27 -3.72 3.08
C ALA A 214 -2.04 -5.01 2.74
N CYS A 215 -3.06 -5.38 3.52
CA CYS A 215 -3.95 -6.50 3.21
C CYS A 215 -4.58 -6.38 1.81
N ARG A 216 -5.01 -5.17 1.43
CA ARG A 216 -5.60 -4.95 0.10
C ARG A 216 -4.55 -5.09 -1.01
N GLN A 217 -3.35 -4.55 -0.82
CA GLN A 217 -2.27 -4.68 -1.80
C GLN A 217 -1.88 -6.15 -1.98
N ALA A 218 -1.64 -6.85 -0.87
CA ALA A 218 -1.34 -8.28 -0.88
C ALA A 218 -2.45 -9.11 -1.53
N LEU A 219 -3.74 -8.76 -1.33
CA LEU A 219 -4.84 -9.41 -2.05
C LEU A 219 -4.75 -9.21 -3.57
N ASP A 220 -4.43 -8.00 -4.02
CA ASP A 220 -4.30 -7.66 -5.44
C ASP A 220 -3.07 -8.37 -6.07
N GLU A 221 -2.08 -8.73 -5.25
CA GLU A 221 -0.87 -9.50 -5.61
C GLU A 221 -1.03 -11.02 -5.47
N GLY A 222 -2.21 -11.51 -5.05
CA GLY A 222 -2.49 -12.94 -4.92
C GLY A 222 -2.03 -13.58 -3.61
N GLY A 223 -1.90 -12.80 -2.54
CA GLY A 223 -1.52 -13.25 -1.21
C GLY A 223 -2.48 -14.30 -0.62
N ALA A 224 -1.96 -15.08 0.34
CA ALA A 224 -2.69 -16.18 0.96
C ALA A 224 -3.89 -15.68 1.78
N VAL A 225 -5.08 -16.22 1.49
CA VAL A 225 -6.34 -15.78 2.10
C VAL A 225 -6.31 -15.86 3.63
N ASP A 226 -5.71 -16.90 4.20
CA ASP A 226 -5.67 -17.09 5.65
C ASP A 226 -4.88 -15.99 6.36
N ASP A 227 -3.73 -15.59 5.81
CA ASP A 227 -2.94 -14.48 6.35
C ASP A 227 -3.68 -13.15 6.22
N LEU A 228 -4.34 -12.93 5.08
CA LEU A 228 -5.14 -11.72 4.84
C LEU A 228 -6.34 -11.62 5.79
N LEU A 229 -7.02 -12.74 6.03
CA LEU A 229 -8.15 -12.81 6.95
C LEU A 229 -7.70 -12.53 8.39
N ARG A 230 -6.61 -13.17 8.84
CA ARG A 230 -6.04 -12.96 10.17
C ARG A 230 -5.65 -11.50 10.39
N ALA A 231 -4.88 -10.92 9.48
CA ALA A 231 -4.49 -9.50 9.56
C ALA A 231 -5.71 -8.56 9.59
N ALA A 232 -6.75 -8.82 8.77
CA ALA A 232 -7.97 -8.02 8.77
C ALA A 232 -8.86 -8.22 10.03
N GLN A 233 -8.72 -9.34 10.74
CA GLN A 233 -9.41 -9.60 12.01
C GLN A 233 -8.68 -8.96 13.20
N GLU A 234 -7.35 -8.89 13.16
CA GLU A 234 -6.53 -8.22 14.17
C GLU A 234 -6.74 -6.69 14.17
N CYS A 235 -7.13 -6.10 13.03
CA CYS A 235 -7.39 -4.67 12.87
C CYS A 235 -8.74 -4.23 13.45
N VAL A 236 -8.93 -4.28 14.77
CA VAL A 236 -10.17 -3.81 15.42
C VAL A 236 -10.03 -2.36 15.87
N SER A 237 -10.99 -1.50 15.51
CA SER A 237 -11.04 -0.11 15.94
C SER A 237 -12.44 0.27 16.44
N GLY A 238 -12.50 1.17 17.43
CA GLY A 238 -13.75 1.82 17.84
C GLY A 238 -14.25 2.85 16.83
N ASN A 239 -13.43 3.21 15.83
CA ASN A 239 -13.77 4.19 14.81
C ASN A 239 -14.66 3.54 13.72
N ALA A 240 -15.90 3.99 13.62
CA ALA A 240 -16.88 3.46 12.67
C ALA A 240 -16.42 3.54 11.20
N TRP A 241 -15.64 4.55 10.82
CA TRP A 241 -15.08 4.66 9.48
C TRP A 241 -14.02 3.59 9.20
N LEU A 242 -13.18 3.27 10.17
CA LEU A 242 -12.19 2.18 10.05
C LEU A 242 -12.85 0.81 10.05
N GLU A 243 -13.87 0.58 10.88
CA GLU A 243 -14.64 -0.68 10.83
C GLU A 243 -15.33 -0.88 9.48
N LYS A 244 -15.89 0.19 8.90
CA LYS A 244 -16.43 0.13 7.54
C LYS A 244 -15.35 -0.22 6.50
N ARG A 245 -14.14 0.33 6.66
CA ARG A 245 -12.99 0.01 5.81
C ARG A 245 -12.58 -1.46 5.95
N ARG A 246 -12.47 -1.96 7.19
CA ARG A 246 -12.16 -3.35 7.52
C ARG A 246 -13.16 -4.32 6.90
N ALA A 247 -14.45 -4.06 7.11
CA ALA A 247 -15.53 -4.84 6.53
C ALA A 247 -15.47 -4.85 4.98
N LYS A 248 -15.11 -3.73 4.34
CA LYS A 248 -14.93 -3.66 2.89
C LYS A 248 -13.74 -4.51 2.41
N VAL A 249 -12.65 -4.56 3.17
CA VAL A 249 -11.50 -5.44 2.87
C VAL A 249 -11.92 -6.90 2.95
N LEU A 250 -12.60 -7.31 4.03
CA LEU A 250 -13.14 -8.67 4.17
C LEU A 250 -14.10 -9.04 3.03
N LEU A 251 -14.97 -8.14 2.61
CA LEU A 251 -15.82 -8.37 1.44
C LEU A 251 -14.99 -8.68 0.19
N ARG A 252 -13.91 -7.92 -0.07
CA ARG A 252 -13.03 -8.16 -1.23
C ARG A 252 -12.29 -9.49 -1.13
N ILE A 253 -11.82 -9.86 0.06
CA ILE A 253 -11.19 -11.16 0.31
C ILE A 253 -12.20 -12.28 0.00
N GLY A 254 -13.41 -12.21 0.55
CA GLY A 254 -14.46 -13.22 0.29
C GLY A 254 -14.82 -13.33 -1.19
N GLN A 255 -14.85 -12.19 -1.92
CA GLN A 255 -15.06 -12.18 -3.37
C GLN A 255 -13.91 -12.83 -4.13
N ALA A 256 -12.66 -12.69 -3.66
CA ALA A 256 -11.52 -13.37 -4.25
C ALA A 256 -11.63 -14.89 -4.06
N CYS A 257 -12.02 -15.34 -2.86
CA CYS A 257 -12.30 -16.75 -2.59
C CYS A 257 -13.41 -17.30 -3.51
N GLU A 258 -14.52 -16.56 -3.70
CA GLU A 258 -15.57 -16.94 -4.65
C GLU A 258 -15.04 -17.09 -6.08
N ARG A 259 -14.16 -16.17 -6.54
CA ARG A 259 -13.54 -16.26 -7.88
C ARG A 259 -12.63 -17.48 -8.02
N ALA A 260 -11.93 -17.83 -6.94
CA ALA A 260 -11.11 -19.04 -6.86
C ALA A 260 -11.93 -20.33 -6.63
N GLN A 261 -13.25 -20.22 -6.44
CA GLN A 261 -14.16 -21.32 -6.05
C GLN A 261 -13.79 -22.00 -4.72
N ASP A 262 -13.03 -21.32 -3.86
CA ASP A 262 -12.76 -21.76 -2.50
C ASP A 262 -13.91 -21.34 -1.58
N TRP A 263 -14.95 -22.19 -1.56
CA TRP A 263 -16.19 -21.91 -0.82
C TRP A 263 -16.00 -21.97 0.69
N GLU A 264 -15.12 -22.84 1.19
CA GLU A 264 -14.76 -22.95 2.62
C GLU A 264 -14.12 -21.64 3.11
N ALA A 265 -13.11 -21.13 2.39
CA ALA A 265 -12.49 -19.86 2.74
C ALA A 265 -13.46 -18.68 2.59
N ALA A 266 -14.26 -18.65 1.51
CA ALA A 266 -15.27 -17.61 1.33
C ALA A 266 -16.27 -17.57 2.49
N GLN A 267 -16.69 -18.73 2.99
CA GLN A 267 -17.61 -18.85 4.13
C GLN A 267 -16.97 -18.27 5.40
N ARG A 268 -15.72 -18.66 5.71
CA ARG A 268 -14.99 -18.16 6.90
C ARG A 268 -14.84 -16.65 6.87
N VAL A 269 -14.48 -16.09 5.71
CA VAL A 269 -14.32 -14.64 5.53
C VAL A 269 -15.66 -13.91 5.69
N TYR A 270 -16.72 -14.38 5.03
CA TYR A 270 -18.03 -13.74 5.14
C TYR A 270 -18.66 -13.90 6.52
N ALA A 271 -18.29 -14.92 7.29
CA ALA A 271 -18.71 -15.04 8.69
C ALA A 271 -18.16 -13.91 9.57
N ALA A 272 -16.97 -13.38 9.24
CA ALA A 272 -16.35 -12.26 9.93
C ALA A 272 -16.69 -10.88 9.33
N CYS A 273 -17.46 -10.83 8.23
CA CYS A 273 -17.69 -9.61 7.45
C CYS A 273 -19.05 -8.97 7.73
N GLY A 274 -19.05 -7.79 8.34
CA GLY A 274 -20.25 -6.97 8.58
C GLY A 274 -20.57 -5.97 7.46
N TYR A 275 -19.99 -6.12 6.26
CA TYR A 275 -20.23 -5.15 5.19
C TYR A 275 -21.61 -5.40 4.53
N PRO A 276 -22.42 -4.36 4.28
CA PRO A 276 -23.72 -4.52 3.63
C PRO A 276 -23.63 -5.33 2.33
N GLY A 277 -24.39 -6.43 2.28
CA GLY A 277 -24.38 -7.36 1.15
C GLY A 277 -23.39 -8.53 1.26
N ALA A 278 -22.60 -8.63 2.32
CA ALA A 278 -21.82 -9.85 2.61
C ALA A 278 -22.73 -11.02 3.00
N ARG A 279 -23.83 -10.75 3.71
CA ARG A 279 -24.74 -11.79 4.23
C ARG A 279 -25.42 -12.60 3.13
N HIS A 280 -25.99 -11.97 2.10
CA HIS A 280 -26.55 -12.72 0.96
C HIS A 280 -25.49 -13.51 0.17
N ARG A 281 -24.25 -13.01 0.10
CA ARG A 281 -23.13 -13.77 -0.50
C ARG A 281 -22.80 -15.00 0.34
N ARG A 282 -22.79 -14.89 1.66
CA ARG A 282 -22.63 -16.03 2.58
C ARG A 282 -23.72 -17.09 2.39
N ILE A 283 -24.99 -16.69 2.23
CA ILE A 283 -26.09 -17.61 1.91
C ILE A 283 -25.79 -18.37 0.61
N ARG A 284 -25.36 -17.66 -0.45
CA ARG A 284 -24.98 -18.27 -1.73
C ARG A 284 -23.79 -19.23 -1.58
N VAL A 285 -22.82 -18.90 -0.74
CA VAL A 285 -21.66 -19.77 -0.47
C VAL A 285 -22.13 -21.07 0.21
N TYR A 286 -22.99 -21.01 1.23
CA TYR A 286 -23.59 -22.20 1.82
C TYR A 286 -24.36 -23.04 0.78
N GLU A 287 -25.14 -22.40 -0.10
CA GLU A 287 -25.83 -23.07 -1.23
C GLU A 287 -24.82 -23.81 -2.14
N ARG A 288 -23.68 -23.18 -2.46
CA ARG A 288 -22.61 -23.81 -3.28
C ARG A 288 -21.92 -24.98 -2.58
N MET A 289 -21.81 -24.93 -1.26
CA MET A 289 -21.28 -26.01 -0.43
C MET A 289 -22.32 -27.12 -0.17
N GLN A 290 -23.54 -27.01 -0.72
CA GLN A 290 -24.67 -27.90 -0.44
C GLN A 290 -25.08 -27.95 1.05
N ARG A 291 -24.69 -26.94 1.83
CA ARG A 291 -25.09 -26.75 3.23
C ARG A 291 -26.44 -26.03 3.28
N PHE A 292 -27.47 -26.68 2.76
CA PHE A 292 -28.78 -26.07 2.54
C PHE A 292 -29.47 -25.65 3.84
N GLU A 293 -29.25 -26.38 4.94
CA GLU A 293 -29.78 -26.04 6.26
C GLU A 293 -29.22 -24.70 6.75
N ASP A 294 -27.89 -24.54 6.73
CA ASP A 294 -27.22 -23.29 7.10
C ASP A 294 -27.63 -22.12 6.18
N ALA A 295 -27.74 -22.37 4.88
CA ALA A 295 -28.18 -21.39 3.91
C ALA A 295 -29.61 -20.91 4.21
N MET A 296 -30.53 -21.85 4.51
CA MET A 296 -31.92 -21.55 4.84
C MET A 296 -32.05 -20.79 6.15
N ALA A 297 -31.34 -21.22 7.20
CA ALA A 297 -31.36 -20.55 8.50
C ALA A 297 -30.89 -19.09 8.39
N LEU A 298 -29.81 -18.85 7.64
CA LEU A 298 -29.30 -17.50 7.41
C LEU A 298 -30.24 -16.69 6.50
N ALA A 299 -30.86 -17.30 5.49
CA ALA A 299 -31.83 -16.66 4.62
C ALA A 299 -33.11 -16.24 5.37
N MET A 300 -33.61 -17.07 6.28
CA MET A 300 -34.74 -16.73 7.14
C MET A 300 -34.40 -15.55 8.06
N THR A 301 -33.19 -15.53 8.62
CA THR A 301 -32.71 -14.40 9.43
C THR A 301 -32.68 -13.11 8.60
N ALA A 302 -32.15 -13.16 7.38
CA ALA A 302 -32.08 -12.01 6.50
C ALA A 302 -33.46 -11.55 5.97
N ALA A 303 -34.41 -12.47 5.79
CA ALA A 303 -35.78 -12.14 5.38
C ALA A 303 -36.57 -11.44 6.50
N ASN A 304 -36.34 -11.82 7.76
CA ASN A 304 -36.99 -11.21 8.92
C ASN A 304 -36.43 -9.82 9.25
N ALA A 305 -35.14 -9.61 9.04
CA ALA A 305 -34.45 -8.35 9.33
C ALA A 305 -33.43 -8.00 8.23
N PRO A 306 -33.90 -7.55 7.04
CA PRO A 306 -33.02 -7.22 5.93
C PRO A 306 -32.14 -5.99 6.23
N GLU A 307 -30.89 -6.01 5.78
CA GLU A 307 -29.94 -4.88 5.83
C GLU A 307 -30.32 -3.79 4.82
N SER A 308 -31.02 -4.17 3.74
CA SER A 308 -31.48 -3.27 2.67
C SER A 308 -32.60 -3.90 1.85
N GLU A 309 -33.30 -3.09 1.06
CA GLU A 309 -34.27 -3.57 0.07
C GLU A 309 -33.62 -4.50 -0.97
N GLU A 310 -32.39 -4.20 -1.38
CA GLU A 310 -31.62 -5.04 -2.31
C GLU A 310 -31.42 -6.44 -1.74
N GLU A 311 -31.08 -6.54 -0.44
CA GLU A 311 -30.93 -7.84 0.21
C GLU A 311 -32.26 -8.60 0.27
N SER A 312 -33.35 -7.93 0.65
CA SER A 312 -34.69 -8.54 0.68
C SER A 312 -35.06 -9.18 -0.66
N GLN A 313 -34.87 -8.46 -1.77
CA GLN A 313 -35.12 -8.97 -3.11
C GLN A 313 -34.22 -10.17 -3.48
N ARG A 314 -32.93 -10.12 -3.12
CA ARG A 314 -31.97 -11.21 -3.40
C ARG A 314 -32.33 -12.48 -2.60
N VAL A 315 -32.63 -12.33 -1.31
CA VAL A 315 -33.01 -13.43 -0.43
C VAL A 315 -34.34 -14.06 -0.89
N ALA A 316 -35.33 -13.25 -1.23
CA ALA A 316 -36.61 -13.74 -1.77
C ALA A 316 -36.42 -14.63 -3.02
N ARG A 317 -35.48 -14.26 -3.91
CA ARG A 317 -35.12 -15.08 -5.10
C ARG A 317 -34.35 -16.36 -4.77
N MET A 318 -33.68 -16.41 -3.61
CA MET A 318 -32.94 -17.59 -3.14
C MET A 318 -33.85 -18.63 -2.49
N MET A 319 -34.84 -18.18 -1.71
CA MET A 319 -35.71 -19.03 -0.88
C MET A 319 -36.31 -20.26 -1.62
N PRO A 320 -36.87 -20.15 -2.85
CA PRO A 320 -37.41 -21.32 -3.55
C PRO A 320 -36.33 -22.35 -3.93
N ARG A 321 -35.11 -21.93 -4.23
CA ARG A 321 -34.00 -22.85 -4.54
C ARG A 321 -33.53 -23.58 -3.29
N LEU A 322 -33.44 -22.87 -2.16
CA LEU A 322 -33.04 -23.43 -0.88
C LEU A 322 -34.07 -24.46 -0.38
N ARG A 323 -35.37 -24.19 -0.52
CA ARG A 323 -36.43 -25.17 -0.18
C ARG A 323 -36.34 -26.45 -0.99
N ARG A 324 -36.11 -26.34 -2.30
CA ARG A 324 -35.87 -27.51 -3.16
C ARG A 324 -34.61 -28.28 -2.75
N GLY A 325 -33.53 -27.57 -2.39
CA GLY A 325 -32.31 -28.20 -1.87
C GLY A 325 -32.51 -28.99 -0.57
N LEU A 326 -33.51 -28.62 0.24
CA LEU A 326 -33.91 -29.34 1.46
C LEU A 326 -34.98 -30.41 1.21
N GLY A 327 -35.44 -30.63 -0.03
CA GLY A 327 -36.55 -31.53 -0.33
C GLY A 327 -37.92 -31.03 0.15
N GLN A 328 -38.07 -29.72 0.40
CA GLN A 328 -39.28 -29.07 0.93
C GLN A 328 -40.04 -28.27 -0.16
N GLY A 329 -39.84 -28.58 -1.44
CA GLY A 329 -40.32 -27.75 -2.55
C GLY A 329 -40.74 -28.52 -3.77
#